data_AF-A0A7C9B0B2-F1
#
_entry.id   AF-A0A7C9B0B2-F1
#
_cell.length_a   1.000
_cell.length_b   1.000
_cell.length_c   1.000
_cell.angle_alpha   90.00
_cell.angle_beta   90.00
_cell.angle_gamma   90.00
#
_symmetry.space_group_name_H-M   'P 1'
#
loop_
_entity.id
_entity.type
_entity.pdbx_description
1 polymer ?
#
loop_
_entity_poly.entity_id
_entity_poly.type
_entity_poly.pdbx_seq_one_letter_code
_entity_poly.pdbx_strand_id
1 'polypeptide(L)'
;HGAPKMNYYYSIIFIFCVLLHLSLCSSSDPYFNTCISANCGDVKIAYPFYIPNQQKSYCGYPGFEVSCHDGPFPYLNISGSNYVIKKIWYENHTLEVVNSVFLNSANQSADCSGAIR
;
A
#
# COMPACT_ATOMS: atom_id res chain seq x y z
N HIS A 1 48.04 -12.58 28.91
CA HIS A 1 46.63 -12.50 29.34
C HIS A 1 46.18 -11.05 29.34
N GLY A 2 45.24 -10.69 28.47
CA GLY A 2 44.58 -9.39 28.52
C GLY A 2 43.24 -9.50 27.81
N ALA A 3 42.19 -9.87 28.55
CA ALA A 3 40.84 -9.79 28.03
C ALA A 3 40.50 -8.29 27.81
N PRO A 4 39.86 -7.92 26.69
CA PRO A 4 39.42 -6.54 26.51
C PRO A 4 38.43 -6.20 27.63
N LYS A 5 38.75 -5.19 28.45
CA LYS A 5 37.81 -4.61 29.41
C LYS A 5 36.80 -3.81 28.59
N MET A 6 35.79 -4.51 28.08
CA MET A 6 34.64 -3.90 27.43
C MET A 6 33.92 -3.08 28.49
N ASN A 7 34.02 -1.75 28.36
CA ASN A 7 33.42 -0.77 29.26
C ASN A 7 31.90 -0.95 29.23
N TYR A 8 31.38 -1.70 30.20
CA TYR A 8 29.95 -2.02 30.41
C TYR A 8 29.03 -0.80 30.24
N TYR A 9 29.54 0.39 30.53
CA TYR A 9 28.92 1.69 30.27
C TYR A 9 28.48 1.91 28.81
N TYR A 10 29.32 1.61 27.81
CA TYR A 10 28.93 1.75 26.39
C TYR A 10 27.85 0.74 26.00
N SER A 11 27.90 -0.46 26.58
CA SER A 11 26.88 -1.48 26.35
C SER A 11 25.53 -1.05 26.91
N ILE A 12 25.51 -0.43 28.11
CA ILE A 12 24.28 0.13 28.70
C ILE A 12 23.74 1.28 27.84
N ILE A 13 24.60 2.21 27.39
CA ILE A 13 24.18 3.32 26.53
C ILE A 13 23.55 2.80 25.24
N PHE A 14 24.18 1.82 24.59
CA PHE A 14 23.65 1.24 23.36
C PHE A 14 22.28 0.60 23.57
N ILE A 15 22.12 -0.21 24.63
CA ILE A 15 20.83 -0.81 24.99
C ILE A 15 19.77 0.27 25.26
N PHE A 16 20.12 1.32 26.00
CA PHE A 16 19.21 2.42 26.28
C PHE A 16 18.79 3.17 25.01
N CYS A 17 19.70 3.42 24.08
CA CYS A 17 19.39 4.04 22.79
C CYS A 17 18.46 3.16 21.94
N VAL A 18 18.70 1.83 21.92
CA VAL A 18 17.83 0.89 21.20
C VAL A 18 16.44 0.85 21.80
N LEU A 19 16.32 0.79 23.13
CA LEU A 19 15.04 0.82 23.84
C LEU A 19 14.29 2.14 23.61
N LEU A 20 15.01 3.27 23.60
CA LEU A 20 14.44 4.59 23.31
C LEU A 20 13.89 4.64 21.87
N HIS A 21 14.64 4.15 20.89
CA HIS A 21 14.19 4.07 19.50
C HIS A 21 12.96 3.17 19.32
N LEU A 22 12.94 1.98 19.95
CA LEU A 22 11.79 1.09 19.89
C LEU A 22 10.52 1.75 20.47
N SER A 23 10.67 2.52 21.55
CA SER A 23 9.54 3.25 22.16
C SER A 23 8.99 4.38 21.28
N LEU A 24 9.86 5.06 20.51
CA LEU A 24 9.43 6.09 19.55
C LEU A 24 8.76 5.49 18.30
N CYS A 25 9.16 4.29 17.86
CA CYS A 25 8.53 3.63 16.71
C CYS A 25 7.16 3.02 17.04
N SER A 26 6.83 2.82 18.31
CA SER A 26 5.54 2.27 18.74
C SER A 26 4.45 3.32 18.97
N SER A 27 4.72 4.59 18.63
CA SER A 27 3.63 5.54 18.44
C SER A 27 2.84 5.11 17.20
N SER A 28 1.70 4.46 17.42
CA SER A 28 0.60 4.55 16.46
C SER A 28 0.44 6.04 16.17
N ASP A 29 0.79 6.44 14.96
CA ASP A 29 0.75 7.83 14.54
C ASP A 29 -0.60 8.41 15.01
N PRO A 30 -0.66 9.53 15.77
CA PRO A 30 -1.95 10.13 16.12
C PRO A 30 -2.82 10.41 14.88
N TYR A 31 -2.21 10.50 13.68
CA TYR A 31 -2.89 10.57 12.39
C TYR A 31 -3.48 9.23 11.90
N PHE A 32 -3.01 8.08 12.38
CA PHE A 32 -3.60 6.78 12.05
C PHE A 32 -5.07 6.71 12.49
N ASN A 33 -5.40 7.29 13.65
CA ASN A 33 -6.77 7.39 14.14
C ASN A 33 -7.62 8.44 13.40
N THR A 34 -7.01 9.35 12.62
CA THR A 34 -7.74 10.33 11.80
C THR A 34 -7.95 9.86 10.37
N CYS A 35 -7.25 8.80 9.95
CA CYS A 35 -7.37 8.21 8.62
C CYS A 35 -8.56 7.26 8.52
N ILE A 36 -9.74 7.85 8.35
CA ILE A 36 -10.97 7.10 8.10
C ILE A 36 -10.89 6.46 6.72
N SER A 37 -11.22 5.17 6.63
CA SER A 37 -11.34 4.46 5.37
C SER A 37 -12.49 5.03 4.54
N ALA A 38 -12.31 5.12 3.23
CA ALA A 38 -13.33 5.60 2.29
C ALA A 38 -13.71 4.48 1.32
N ASN A 39 -14.97 4.44 0.88
CA ASN A 39 -15.39 3.47 -0.15
C ASN A 39 -15.32 4.10 -1.53
N CYS A 40 -14.88 3.29 -2.50
CA CYS A 40 -14.88 3.60 -3.92
C CYS A 40 -15.63 2.47 -4.65
N GLY A 41 -16.92 2.69 -4.92
CA GLY A 41 -17.84 1.60 -5.25
C GLY A 41 -17.89 0.57 -4.12
N ASP A 42 -17.66 -0.70 -4.46
CA ASP A 42 -17.67 -1.82 -3.51
C ASP A 42 -16.30 -2.07 -2.84
N VAL A 43 -15.28 -1.27 -3.15
CA VAL A 43 -13.93 -1.43 -2.60
C VAL A 43 -13.70 -0.44 -1.46
N LYS A 44 -13.32 -0.97 -0.29
CA LYS A 44 -12.87 -0.18 0.85
C LYS A 44 -11.41 0.25 0.66
N ILE A 45 -11.17 1.55 0.62
CA ILE A 45 -9.85 2.18 0.51
C ILE A 45 -9.39 2.66 1.88
N ALA A 46 -8.25 2.16 2.32
CA ALA A 46 -7.60 2.47 3.58
C ALA A 46 -6.09 2.36 3.40
N TYR A 47 -5.35 2.86 4.40
CA TYR A 47 -3.90 2.78 4.43
C TYR A 47 -3.40 1.37 4.03
N PRO A 48 -2.42 1.24 3.12
CA PRO A 48 -1.55 2.30 2.56
C PRO A 48 -2.14 3.09 1.38
N PHE A 49 -3.32 2.73 0.89
CA PHE A 49 -3.99 3.39 -0.24
C PHE A 49 -4.85 4.55 0.24
N TYR A 50 -5.03 5.56 -0.61
CA TYR A 50 -5.89 6.69 -0.28
C TYR A 50 -6.55 7.32 -1.50
N ILE A 51 -7.70 7.94 -1.29
CA ILE A 51 -8.42 8.70 -2.32
C ILE A 51 -8.05 10.19 -2.20
N PRO A 52 -7.37 10.78 -3.21
CA PRO A 52 -7.05 12.21 -3.21
C PRO A 52 -8.31 13.06 -3.02
N ASN A 53 -8.19 14.16 -2.26
CA ASN A 53 -9.27 15.10 -1.93
C ASN A 53 -10.43 14.55 -1.06
N GLN A 54 -10.46 13.24 -0.79
CA GLN A 54 -11.44 12.63 0.11
C GLN A 54 -10.82 12.20 1.44
N GLN A 55 -9.60 11.65 1.38
CA GLN A 55 -8.79 11.35 2.56
C GLN A 55 -7.68 12.41 2.70
N LYS A 56 -7.16 12.59 3.92
CA LYS A 56 -6.02 13.48 4.15
C LYS A 56 -4.79 12.92 3.42
N SER A 57 -3.92 13.81 2.93
CA SER A 57 -2.74 13.41 2.14
C SER A 57 -1.77 12.50 2.91
N TYR A 58 -1.77 12.53 4.23
CA TYR A 58 -0.96 11.66 5.09
C TYR A 58 -1.59 10.27 5.34
N CYS A 59 -2.79 10.00 4.80
CA CYS A 59 -3.50 8.74 5.03
C CYS A 59 -3.11 7.60 4.09
N GLY A 60 -2.14 7.82 3.21
CA GLY A 60 -1.55 6.81 2.36
C GLY A 60 -0.16 7.20 1.90
N TYR A 61 0.47 6.30 1.14
CA TYR A 61 1.79 6.54 0.59
C TYR A 61 1.73 7.29 -0.74
N PRO A 62 2.66 8.22 -1.04
CA PRO A 62 2.81 8.76 -2.38
C PRO A 62 2.98 7.65 -3.41
N GLY A 63 2.24 7.71 -4.52
CA GLY A 63 2.20 6.65 -5.54
C GLY A 63 1.14 5.56 -5.30
N PHE A 64 0.41 5.61 -4.18
CA PHE A 64 -0.68 4.69 -3.85
C PHE A 64 -2.05 5.40 -3.90
N GLU A 65 -2.13 6.48 -4.67
CA GLU A 65 -3.36 7.21 -4.94
C GLU A 65 -4.36 6.33 -5.68
N VAL A 66 -5.60 6.30 -5.20
CA VAL A 66 -6.72 5.62 -5.85
C VAL A 66 -7.67 6.66 -6.42
N SER A 67 -7.92 6.55 -7.73
CA SER A 67 -8.85 7.40 -8.46
C SER A 67 -10.21 6.71 -8.61
N CYS A 68 -11.27 7.47 -8.33
CA CYS A 68 -12.67 7.01 -8.34
C CYS A 68 -13.56 7.76 -9.34
N HIS A 69 -13.02 8.74 -10.07
CA HIS A 69 -13.84 9.76 -10.76
C HIS A 69 -14.28 9.39 -12.18
N ASP A 70 -13.68 8.37 -12.83
CA ASP A 70 -13.89 8.13 -14.28
C ASP A 70 -14.61 6.82 -14.63
N GLY A 71 -15.23 6.14 -13.67
CA GLY A 71 -15.98 4.91 -13.93
C GLY A 71 -16.44 4.17 -12.66
N PRO A 72 -17.13 3.03 -12.80
CA PRO A 72 -17.63 2.27 -11.66
C PRO A 72 -16.52 1.56 -10.86
N PHE A 73 -15.27 1.57 -11.35
CA PHE A 73 -14.18 0.81 -10.75
C PHE A 73 -13.03 1.71 -10.28
N PRO A 74 -12.54 1.53 -9.05
CA PRO A 74 -11.33 2.18 -8.57
C PRO A 74 -10.13 1.77 -9.43
N TYR A 75 -9.27 2.73 -9.75
CA TYR A 75 -8.00 2.44 -10.40
C TYR A 75 -6.84 3.17 -9.73
N LEU A 76 -5.65 2.63 -9.89
CA LEU A 76 -4.40 3.21 -9.43
C LEU A 76 -3.34 3.11 -10.53
N ASN A 77 -2.33 3.96 -10.46
CA ASN A 77 -1.24 3.96 -11.43
C ASN A 77 0.02 3.35 -10.80
N ILE A 78 0.50 2.24 -11.37
CA ILE A 78 1.79 1.65 -10.99
C ILE A 78 2.72 1.79 -12.18
N SER A 79 3.82 2.52 -11.98
CA SER A 79 4.89 2.66 -12.97
C SER A 79 4.40 3.13 -14.35
N GLY A 80 3.44 4.05 -14.38
CA GLY A 80 2.87 4.62 -15.61
C GLY A 80 1.72 3.81 -16.22
N SER A 81 1.41 2.62 -15.69
CA SER A 81 0.29 1.78 -16.15
C SER A 81 -0.90 1.88 -15.21
N ASN A 82 -2.10 1.98 -15.79
CA ASN A 82 -3.35 2.02 -15.03
C ASN A 82 -3.85 0.59 -14.73
N TYR A 83 -4.19 0.35 -13.47
CA TYR A 83 -4.69 -0.91 -12.97
C TYR A 83 -6.03 -0.69 -12.28
N VAL A 84 -7.04 -1.44 -12.70
CA VAL A 84 -8.34 -1.46 -12.03
C VAL A 84 -8.26 -2.40 -10.84
N ILE A 85 -8.60 -1.90 -9.67
CA ILE A 85 -8.64 -2.65 -8.42
C ILE A 85 -9.90 -3.51 -8.42
N LYS A 86 -9.72 -4.83 -8.27
CA LYS A 86 -10.82 -5.77 -8.10
C LYS A 86 -11.12 -6.00 -6.63
N LYS A 87 -10.07 -6.21 -5.83
CA LYS A 87 -10.21 -6.48 -4.41
C LYS A 87 -8.93 -6.19 -3.64
N ILE A 88 -9.09 -5.78 -2.39
CA ILE A 88 -8.01 -5.54 -1.44
C ILE A 88 -8.28 -6.40 -0.21
N TRP A 89 -7.33 -7.27 0.13
CA TRP A 89 -7.34 -8.01 1.39
C TRP A 89 -6.29 -7.43 2.31
N TYR A 90 -6.72 -6.56 3.24
CA TYR A 90 -5.83 -5.91 4.20
C TYR A 90 -5.17 -6.92 5.15
N GLU A 91 -5.90 -7.94 5.59
CA GLU A 91 -5.38 -9.01 6.48
C GLU A 91 -4.23 -9.80 5.85
N ASN A 92 -4.33 -10.05 4.53
CA ASN A 92 -3.36 -10.83 3.79
C ASN A 92 -2.36 -9.95 3.01
N HIS A 93 -2.44 -8.63 3.19
CA HIS A 93 -1.65 -7.65 2.46
C HIS A 93 -1.61 -7.89 0.94
N THR A 94 -2.75 -8.31 0.37
CA THR A 94 -2.86 -8.73 -1.03
C THR A 94 -3.75 -7.77 -1.81
N LEU A 95 -3.29 -7.38 -3.01
CA LEU A 95 -4.00 -6.53 -3.95
C LEU A 95 -4.25 -7.32 -5.24
N GLU A 96 -5.51 -7.45 -5.63
CA GLU A 96 -5.89 -8.01 -6.93
C GLU A 96 -6.29 -6.88 -7.88
N VAL A 97 -5.60 -6.84 -9.02
CA VAL A 97 -5.77 -5.81 -10.05
C VAL A 97 -5.81 -6.42 -11.44
N VAL A 98 -6.45 -5.71 -12.37
CA VAL A 98 -6.42 -5.99 -13.80
C VAL A 98 -5.85 -4.77 -14.51
N ASN A 99 -4.86 -4.96 -15.38
CA ASN A 99 -4.36 -3.87 -16.21
C ASN A 99 -5.49 -3.37 -17.12
N SER A 100 -5.71 -2.05 -17.13
CA SER A 100 -6.86 -1.46 -17.81
C SER A 100 -6.89 -1.72 -19.32
N VAL A 101 -5.73 -1.98 -19.93
CA VAL A 101 -5.62 -2.30 -21.36
C VAL A 101 -6.39 -3.59 -21.70
N PHE A 102 -6.40 -4.58 -20.80
CA PHE A 102 -7.10 -5.86 -21.05
C PHE A 102 -8.61 -5.81 -20.81
N LEU A 103 -9.12 -4.80 -20.11
CA LEU A 103 -10.56 -4.66 -19.89
C LEU A 103 -11.30 -4.29 -21.18
N ASN A 104 -10.63 -3.59 -22.11
CA ASN A 104 -11.15 -3.35 -23.44
C ASN A 104 -11.09 -4.62 -24.31
N SER A 105 -10.10 -5.49 -24.06
CA SER A 105 -9.90 -6.76 -24.77
C SER A 105 -10.89 -7.84 -24.36
N ALA A 106 -11.50 -7.78 -23.17
CA ALA A 106 -12.55 -8.73 -22.79
C ALA A 106 -13.86 -8.52 -23.59
N ASN A 107 -14.05 -7.34 -24.18
CA ASN A 107 -15.10 -7.07 -25.17
C ASN A 107 -14.65 -7.38 -26.61
N GLN A 108 -13.39 -7.77 -26.79
CA GLN A 108 -12.75 -8.17 -28.03
C GLN A 108 -11.96 -9.45 -27.80
N SER A 109 -12.63 -10.48 -27.27
CA SER A 109 -12.08 -11.83 -27.32
C SER A 109 -11.90 -12.20 -28.79
N ALA A 110 -10.72 -11.91 -29.32
CA ALA A 110 -10.18 -12.62 -30.46
C ALA A 110 -10.02 -14.07 -30.00
N ASP A 111 -10.99 -14.86 -30.40
CA ASP A 111 -10.98 -16.30 -30.38
C ASP A 111 -9.62 -16.83 -30.88
N CYS A 112 -8.83 -17.44 -30.00
CA CYS A 112 -7.63 -18.18 -30.40
C CYS A 112 -7.98 -19.57 -30.96
N SER A 113 -9.07 -19.70 -31.72
CA SER A 113 -9.46 -20.93 -32.42
C SER A 113 -9.26 -20.76 -33.92
N GLY A 114 -8.00 -20.72 -34.39
CA GLY A 114 -7.76 -20.70 -35.83
C GLY A 114 -6.37 -20.32 -36.28
N ALA A 115 -5.34 -21.04 -35.86
CA ALA A 115 -4.03 -20.99 -36.51
C ALA A 115 -3.47 -22.39 -36.72
N ILE A 116 -4.18 -23.19 -37.52
CA ILE A 116 -3.57 -24.29 -38.29
C ILE A 116 -4.19 -24.25 -39.69
N ARG A 117 -3.47 -23.66 -40.65
CA ARG A 117 -3.49 -24.04 -42.07
C ARG A 117 -2.09 -23.88 -42.63
#